data_AF-A0A371G3N0-F1
#
_entry.id   AF-A0A371G3N0-F1
#
_cell.length_a   1.000
_cell.length_b   1.000
_cell.length_c   1.000
_cell.angle_alpha   90.00
_cell.angle_beta   90.00
_cell.angle_gamma   90.00
#
_symmetry.space_group_name_H-M   'P 1'
#
loop_
_entity.id
_entity.type
_entity.pdbx_description
1 polymer ?
#
loop_
_entity_poly.entity_id
_entity_poly.type
_entity_poly.pdbx_seq_one_letter_code
_entity_poly.pdbx_strand_id
1 'polypeptide(L)'
;MNQASRKDHFPLPFLDQILEKLVGKSHYCFLDGYFGIFSDLLEECMEVFMDDFTVYADTFEACLYNLSHMLKRCMETNLVLNYEKCHFMVTKGIVLGQLVSNSGIEVDKAKIDVIASLPKSALVWDVRSFSGHTGFYRRFIKNFSKIALPLSKLLQKDMDFVFDKACVKAFEELKARLTSIPILQEPN
;
A
#
# COMPACT_ATOMS: atom_id res chain seq x y z
N MET A 1 -19.00 -19.63 8.20
CA MET A 1 -18.90 -19.37 6.74
C MET A 1 -17.46 -19.40 6.24
N ASN A 2 -16.54 -18.57 6.74
CA ASN A 2 -15.16 -18.50 6.21
C ASN A 2 -14.29 -19.77 6.34
N GLN A 3 -14.67 -20.73 7.19
CA GLN A 3 -13.97 -22.03 7.31
C GLN A 3 -14.46 -23.10 6.32
N ALA A 4 -15.66 -22.93 5.73
CA ALA A 4 -16.27 -23.92 4.85
C ALA A 4 -16.09 -23.61 3.36
N SER A 5 -15.67 -22.38 3.02
CA SER A 5 -15.44 -21.95 1.65
C SER A 5 -14.06 -22.39 1.16
N ARG A 6 -13.98 -22.93 -0.08
CA ARG A 6 -12.69 -23.12 -0.76
C ARG A 6 -11.99 -21.77 -0.87
N LYS A 7 -10.71 -21.73 -0.49
CA LYS A 7 -9.87 -20.55 -0.70
C LYS A 7 -9.46 -20.54 -2.17
N ASP A 8 -10.19 -19.79 -2.97
CA ASP A 8 -9.75 -19.51 -4.34
C ASP A 8 -8.57 -18.54 -4.29
N HIS A 9 -7.46 -18.96 -4.91
CA HIS A 9 -6.25 -18.17 -4.92
C HIS A 9 -6.24 -17.30 -6.18
N PHE A 10 -6.82 -16.10 -6.09
CA PHE A 10 -6.62 -15.07 -7.10
C PHE A 10 -5.24 -14.46 -6.89
N PRO A 11 -4.32 -14.49 -7.87
CA PRO A 11 -3.01 -13.87 -7.75
C PRO A 11 -3.20 -12.35 -7.80
N LEU A 12 -3.21 -11.71 -6.63
CA LEU A 12 -3.17 -10.25 -6.58
C LEU A 12 -1.77 -9.78 -6.96
N PRO A 13 -1.64 -8.75 -7.82
CA PRO A 13 -0.35 -8.13 -8.08
C PRO A 13 0.28 -7.67 -6.76
N PHE A 14 1.60 -7.77 -6.66
CA PHE A 14 2.28 -7.27 -5.48
C PHE A 14 2.04 -5.76 -5.38
N LEU A 15 1.67 -5.29 -4.18
CA LEU A 15 1.51 -3.86 -3.85
C LEU A 15 2.66 -3.01 -4.41
N ASP A 16 3.88 -3.54 -4.31
CA ASP A 16 5.10 -2.89 -4.78
C ASP A 16 5.04 -2.60 -6.29
N GLN A 17 4.58 -3.55 -7.11
CA GLN A 17 4.52 -3.44 -8.57
C GLN A 17 3.51 -2.40 -9.05
N ILE A 18 2.35 -2.33 -8.38
CA ILE A 18 1.33 -1.32 -8.70
C ILE A 18 1.87 0.07 -8.41
N LEU A 19 2.48 0.24 -7.23
CA LEU A 19 2.99 1.53 -6.82
C LEU A 19 4.15 2.00 -7.69
N GLU A 20 5.07 1.11 -8.08
CA GLU A 20 6.17 1.44 -8.99
C GLU A 20 5.66 2.06 -10.30
N LYS A 21 4.57 1.54 -10.88
CA LYS A 21 4.00 2.13 -12.11
C LYS A 21 3.36 3.50 -11.93
N LEU A 22 2.87 3.78 -10.73
CA LEU A 22 2.13 5.00 -10.41
C LEU A 22 3.03 6.15 -9.98
N VAL A 23 4.21 5.87 -9.44
CA VAL A 23 5.14 6.91 -8.96
C VAL A 23 5.66 7.76 -10.12
N GLY A 24 5.88 9.05 -9.85
CA GLY A 24 6.46 9.97 -10.84
C GLY A 24 5.46 10.45 -11.90
N LYS A 25 4.23 9.92 -11.91
CA LYS A 25 3.17 10.37 -12.81
C LYS A 25 2.62 11.72 -12.36
N SER A 26 2.23 12.55 -13.33
CA SER A 26 1.81 13.92 -13.04
C SER A 26 0.31 14.03 -12.75
N HIS A 27 -0.49 13.17 -13.36
CA HIS A 27 -1.95 13.18 -13.25
C HIS A 27 -2.51 11.78 -13.04
N TYR A 28 -3.56 11.71 -12.22
CA TYR A 28 -4.24 10.49 -11.83
C TYR A 28 -5.76 10.68 -11.88
N CYS A 29 -6.48 9.60 -12.18
CA CYS A 29 -7.89 9.45 -11.91
C CYS A 29 -8.11 8.16 -11.11
N PHE A 30 -8.75 8.27 -9.95
CA PHE A 30 -9.08 7.15 -9.07
C PHE A 30 -10.58 6.87 -9.18
N LEU A 31 -10.96 5.65 -9.48
CA LEU A 31 -12.35 5.27 -9.77
C LEU A 31 -12.72 4.01 -8.98
N ASP A 32 -13.93 3.97 -8.44
CA ASP A 32 -14.47 2.84 -7.64
C ASP A 32 -15.57 2.14 -8.45
N GLY A 33 -15.40 0.85 -8.71
CA GLY A 33 -16.35 0.03 -9.48
C GLY A 33 -16.20 -1.47 -9.21
N TYR A 34 -17.29 -2.25 -9.35
CA TYR A 34 -17.29 -3.66 -8.96
C TYR A 34 -16.52 -4.54 -9.97
N PHE A 35 -15.47 -5.21 -9.51
CA PHE A 35 -14.40 -5.84 -10.33
C PHE A 35 -14.79 -7.08 -11.14
N GLY A 36 -16.03 -7.58 -11.04
CA GLY A 36 -16.40 -8.93 -11.49
C GLY A 36 -16.24 -9.28 -12.99
N ILE A 37 -15.70 -8.39 -13.85
CA ILE A 37 -15.74 -8.54 -15.31
C ILE A 37 -14.39 -8.21 -16.02
N PHE A 38 -13.32 -7.76 -15.34
CA PHE A 38 -12.28 -6.96 -16.03
C PHE A 38 -10.83 -7.42 -15.96
N SER A 39 -10.56 -8.69 -16.30
CA SER A 39 -9.18 -9.14 -16.55
C SER A 39 -8.61 -8.66 -17.89
N ASP A 40 -9.46 -8.25 -18.83
CA ASP A 40 -9.12 -7.84 -20.20
C ASP A 40 -8.89 -6.33 -20.38
N LEU A 41 -9.09 -5.55 -19.31
CA LEU A 41 -8.97 -4.08 -19.28
C LEU A 41 -7.60 -3.58 -18.82
N LEU A 42 -6.67 -4.50 -18.51
CA LEU A 42 -5.30 -4.20 -18.11
C LEU A 42 -4.49 -3.72 -19.34
N GLU A 43 -4.62 -2.45 -19.68
CA GLU A 43 -3.75 -1.75 -20.65
C GLU A 43 -2.55 -1.09 -19.94
N GLU A 44 -1.54 -0.64 -20.71
CA GLU A 44 -0.29 -0.02 -20.20
C GLU A 44 -0.49 1.20 -19.28
N CYS A 45 -1.68 1.80 -19.28
CA CYS A 45 -2.01 3.06 -18.60
C CYS A 45 -3.05 2.92 -17.47
N MET A 46 -3.42 1.70 -17.10
CA MET A 46 -4.44 1.44 -16.07
C MET A 46 -3.98 0.36 -15.11
N GLU A 47 -4.00 0.68 -13.82
CA GLU A 47 -3.83 -0.31 -12.76
C GLU A 47 -5.17 -0.59 -12.09
N VAL A 48 -5.46 -1.88 -11.87
CA VAL A 48 -6.66 -2.30 -11.14
C VAL A 48 -6.25 -3.09 -9.91
N PHE A 49 -6.81 -2.71 -8.78
CA PHE A 49 -6.63 -3.42 -7.52
C PHE A 49 -7.99 -3.64 -6.87
N MET A 50 -8.49 -4.88 -6.92
CA MET A 50 -9.86 -5.20 -6.47
C MET A 50 -10.85 -4.24 -7.16
N ASP A 51 -11.62 -3.47 -6.40
CA ASP A 51 -12.63 -2.55 -6.93
C ASP A 51 -12.09 -1.14 -7.28
N ASP A 52 -10.80 -0.87 -7.03
CA ASP A 52 -10.16 0.42 -7.30
C ASP A 52 -9.44 0.40 -8.66
N PHE A 53 -9.85 1.29 -9.56
CA PHE A 53 -9.18 1.55 -10.84
C PHE A 53 -8.38 2.84 -10.74
N THR A 54 -7.13 2.79 -11.19
CA THR A 54 -6.27 3.97 -11.29
C THR A 54 -5.83 4.18 -12.74
N VAL A 55 -6.22 5.31 -13.30
CA VAL A 55 -5.72 5.80 -14.59
C VAL A 55 -4.66 6.86 -14.30
N TYR A 56 -3.53 6.82 -15.00
CA TYR A 56 -2.42 7.75 -14.78
C TYR A 56 -1.74 8.13 -16.08
N ALA A 57 -1.04 9.27 -16.07
CA ALA A 57 -0.18 9.68 -17.17
C ALA A 57 0.85 10.75 -16.75
N ASP A 58 1.82 10.99 -17.64
CA ASP A 58 2.86 12.02 -17.47
C ASP A 58 2.37 13.43 -17.86
N THR A 59 1.22 13.57 -18.51
CA THR A 59 0.58 14.87 -18.81
C THR A 59 -0.94 14.83 -18.58
N PHE A 60 -1.55 16.01 -18.47
CA PHE A 60 -3.01 16.15 -18.32
C PHE A 60 -3.76 15.57 -19.53
N GLU A 61 -3.30 15.92 -20.74
CA GLU A 61 -3.92 15.51 -22.01
C GLU A 61 -3.88 13.99 -22.18
N ALA A 62 -2.73 13.38 -21.85
CA ALA A 62 -2.59 11.93 -21.89
C ALA A 62 -3.50 11.25 -20.84
N CYS A 63 -3.60 11.82 -19.64
CA CYS A 63 -4.49 11.30 -18.60
C CYS A 63 -5.96 11.39 -19.02
N LEU A 64 -6.36 12.50 -19.63
CA LEU A 64 -7.71 12.71 -20.16
C LEU A 64 -8.03 11.73 -21.30
N TYR A 65 -7.07 11.51 -22.20
CA TYR A 65 -7.20 10.49 -23.23
C TYR A 65 -7.40 9.09 -22.62
N ASN A 66 -6.55 8.68 -21.68
CA ASN A 66 -6.64 7.38 -21.01
C ASN A 66 -7.98 7.22 -20.25
N LEU A 67 -8.42 8.28 -19.55
CA LEU A 67 -9.71 8.28 -18.85
C LEU A 67 -10.87 8.11 -19.83
N SER A 68 -10.84 8.80 -20.97
CA SER A 68 -11.91 8.69 -21.97
C SER A 68 -12.04 7.28 -22.54
N HIS A 69 -10.90 6.60 -22.76
CA HIS A 69 -10.84 5.20 -23.19
C HIS A 69 -11.42 4.27 -22.13
N MET A 70 -11.05 4.47 -20.87
CA MET A 70 -11.56 3.70 -19.73
C MET A 70 -13.08 3.86 -19.58
N LEU A 71 -13.59 5.09 -19.58
CA LEU A 71 -15.03 5.36 -19.44
C LEU A 71 -15.83 4.77 -20.61
N LYS A 72 -15.29 4.82 -21.83
CA LYS A 72 -15.90 4.17 -23.00
C LYS A 72 -16.05 2.67 -22.76
N ARG A 73 -15.01 2.02 -22.24
CA ARG A 73 -15.04 0.59 -21.93
C ARG A 73 -16.02 0.27 -20.80
N CYS A 74 -16.14 1.12 -19.78
CA CYS A 74 -17.18 0.97 -18.74
C CYS A 74 -18.59 0.98 -19.33
N MET A 75 -18.88 1.89 -20.27
CA MET A 75 -20.17 1.96 -20.94
C MET A 75 -20.45 0.68 -21.76
N GLU A 76 -19.47 0.20 -22.53
CA GLU A 76 -19.61 -1.02 -23.35
C GLU A 76 -19.88 -2.28 -22.52
N THR A 77 -19.47 -2.28 -21.25
CA THR A 77 -19.54 -3.42 -20.35
C THR A 77 -20.60 -3.26 -19.26
N ASN A 78 -21.36 -2.17 -19.29
CA ASN A 78 -22.35 -1.81 -18.28
C ASN A 78 -21.78 -1.74 -16.86
N LEU A 79 -20.50 -1.36 -16.72
CA LEU A 79 -19.91 -1.08 -15.42
C LEU A 79 -20.43 0.26 -14.90
N VAL A 80 -20.98 0.23 -13.69
CA VAL A 80 -21.40 1.43 -12.97
C VAL A 80 -20.31 1.83 -11.99
N LEU A 81 -19.82 3.06 -12.12
CA LEU A 81 -18.85 3.65 -11.20
C LEU A 81 -19.57 4.34 -10.04
N ASN A 82 -18.97 4.28 -8.85
CA ASN A 82 -19.41 5.06 -7.72
C ASN A 82 -18.82 6.48 -7.80
N TYR A 83 -19.54 7.40 -8.45
CA TYR A 83 -19.07 8.75 -8.72
C TYR A 83 -18.67 9.53 -7.46
N GLU A 84 -19.27 9.25 -6.29
CA GLU A 84 -18.97 9.96 -5.03
C GLU A 84 -17.58 9.64 -4.48
N LYS A 85 -17.03 8.49 -4.88
CA LYS A 85 -15.67 8.06 -4.52
C LYS A 85 -14.65 8.31 -5.63
N CYS A 86 -15.11 8.65 -6.83
CA CYS A 86 -14.23 8.92 -7.95
C CYS A 86 -13.53 10.28 -7.80
N HIS A 87 -12.24 10.30 -8.12
CA HIS A 87 -11.42 11.51 -8.14
C HIS A 87 -10.79 11.64 -9.53
N PHE A 88 -10.94 12.78 -10.18
CA PHE A 88 -10.53 12.98 -11.56
C PHE A 88 -9.43 14.04 -11.67
N MET A 89 -8.43 13.78 -12.51
CA MET A 89 -7.35 14.71 -12.86
C MET A 89 -6.63 15.31 -11.65
N VAL A 90 -6.39 14.51 -10.63
CA VAL A 90 -5.65 14.93 -9.43
C VAL A 90 -4.15 14.72 -9.63
N THR A 91 -3.33 15.48 -8.93
CA THR A 91 -1.85 15.37 -8.99
C THR A 91 -1.26 14.47 -7.92
N LYS A 92 -2.10 13.99 -6.99
CA LYS A 92 -1.76 13.03 -5.94
C LYS A 92 -3.02 12.32 -5.45
N GLY A 93 -2.86 11.14 -4.88
CA GLY A 93 -3.98 10.45 -4.22
C GLY A 93 -3.55 9.25 -3.39
N ILE A 94 -4.51 8.68 -2.66
CA ILE A 94 -4.26 7.54 -1.78
C ILE A 94 -4.49 6.26 -2.57
N VAL A 95 -3.43 5.48 -2.76
CA VAL A 95 -3.49 4.14 -3.35
C VAL A 95 -3.01 3.16 -2.30
N LEU A 96 -3.85 2.18 -1.95
CA LEU A 96 -3.48 1.12 -1.01
C LEU A 96 -2.99 1.65 0.34
N GLY A 97 -3.52 2.81 0.75
CA GLY A 97 -3.16 3.48 1.99
C GLY A 97 -1.84 4.24 1.97
N GLN A 98 -1.25 4.46 0.80
CA GLN A 98 -0.05 5.27 0.59
C GLN A 98 -0.40 6.46 -0.32
N LEU A 99 0.13 7.64 -0.01
CA LEU A 99 -0.04 8.82 -0.84
C LEU A 99 0.95 8.74 -2.00
N VAL A 100 0.43 8.64 -3.22
CA VAL A 100 1.22 8.62 -4.45
C VAL A 100 1.14 9.97 -5.12
N SER A 101 2.28 10.44 -5.62
CA SER A 101 2.40 11.69 -6.38
C SER A 101 3.59 11.63 -7.33
N ASN A 102 3.72 12.68 -8.16
CA ASN A 102 4.92 12.90 -8.96
C ASN A 102 6.22 12.94 -8.11
N SER A 103 6.13 13.39 -6.85
CA SER A 103 7.30 13.47 -5.97
C SER A 103 7.74 12.14 -5.38
N GLY A 104 6.93 11.08 -5.50
CA GLY A 104 7.20 9.80 -4.88
C GLY A 104 6.01 9.22 -4.11
N ILE A 105 6.31 8.19 -3.32
CA ILE A 105 5.39 7.56 -2.39
C ILE A 105 5.62 8.12 -0.99
N GLU A 106 4.55 8.56 -0.37
CA GLU A 106 4.50 8.96 1.02
C GLU A 106 3.57 8.04 1.80
N VAL A 107 3.89 7.85 3.07
CA VAL A 107 3.01 7.12 3.98
C VAL A 107 2.01 8.09 4.59
N ASP A 108 0.75 7.65 4.70
CA ASP A 108 -0.27 8.37 5.44
C ASP A 108 0.18 8.58 6.91
N LYS A 109 0.38 9.84 7.28
CA LYS A 109 0.84 10.25 8.60
C LYS A 109 -0.11 9.81 9.71
N ALA A 110 -1.43 9.78 9.45
CA ALA A 110 -2.40 9.32 10.44
C ALA A 110 -2.17 7.85 10.82
N LYS A 111 -1.77 7.01 9.86
CA LYS A 111 -1.44 5.60 10.12
C LYS A 111 -0.11 5.43 10.86
N ILE A 112 0.87 6.28 10.56
CA ILE A 112 2.14 6.33 11.31
C ILE A 112 1.88 6.69 12.77
N ASP A 113 1.08 7.72 13.02
CA ASP A 113 0.84 8.23 14.37
C ASP A 113 0.16 7.17 15.25
N VAL A 114 -0.78 6.39 14.69
CA VAL A 114 -1.37 5.24 15.39
C VAL A 114 -0.29 4.23 15.80
N ILE A 115 0.62 3.86 14.90
CA ILE A 115 1.69 2.90 15.19
C ILE A 115 2.72 3.47 16.18
N ALA A 116 3.04 4.77 16.05
CA ALA A 116 3.92 5.49 16.96
C ALA A 116 3.31 5.63 18.37
N SER A 117 1.98 5.64 18.49
CA SER A 117 1.28 5.67 19.77
C SER A 117 1.15 4.29 20.43
N LEU A 118 1.44 3.19 19.72
CA LEU A 118 1.26 1.84 20.26
C LEU A 118 2.06 1.65 21.55
N PRO A 119 1.42 1.15 22.63
CA PRO A 119 2.08 0.96 23.90
C PRO A 119 3.18 -0.09 23.74
N LYS A 120 4.26 0.12 24.48
CA LYS A 120 5.33 -0.86 24.62
C LYS A 120 4.84 -2.00 25.52
N SER A 121 4.05 -2.89 24.94
CA SER A 121 3.58 -4.10 25.61
C SER A 121 4.44 -5.29 25.21
N ALA A 122 4.83 -6.09 26.20
CA ALA A 122 5.77 -7.20 26.05
C ALA A 122 5.05 -8.54 25.90
N LEU A 123 3.89 -8.60 25.25
CA LEU A 123 3.25 -9.89 24.92
C LEU A 123 3.63 -10.32 23.51
N VAL A 124 3.68 -11.63 23.29
CA VAL A 124 3.94 -12.24 21.97
C VAL A 124 2.98 -11.70 20.92
N TRP A 125 1.71 -11.51 21.27
CA TRP A 125 0.67 -10.98 20.38
C TRP A 125 0.95 -9.54 19.97
N ASP A 126 1.42 -8.71 20.90
CA ASP A 126 1.75 -7.30 20.64
C ASP A 126 2.99 -7.19 19.76
N VAL A 127 4.02 -8.00 20.00
CA VAL A 127 5.22 -8.07 19.14
C VAL A 127 4.85 -8.55 17.74
N ARG A 128 3.92 -9.51 17.63
CA ARG A 128 3.45 -10.03 16.34
C ARG A 128 2.63 -8.99 15.58
N SER A 129 1.72 -8.31 16.25
CA SER A 129 0.93 -7.21 15.69
C SER A 129 1.84 -6.06 15.23
N PHE A 130 2.73 -5.58 16.10
CA PHE A 130 3.69 -4.54 15.78
C PHE A 130 4.61 -4.93 14.61
N SER A 131 5.16 -6.15 14.60
CA SER A 131 5.98 -6.65 13.48
C SER A 131 5.18 -6.69 12.16
N GLY A 132 3.89 -7.04 12.23
CA GLY A 132 2.99 -6.99 11.07
C GLY A 132 2.79 -5.56 10.55
N HIS A 133 2.48 -4.62 11.44
CA HIS A 133 2.27 -3.21 11.07
C HIS A 133 3.55 -2.56 10.53
N THR A 134 4.68 -2.73 11.23
CA THR A 134 5.97 -2.16 10.81
C THR A 134 6.52 -2.81 9.55
N GLY A 135 6.21 -4.09 9.31
CA GLY A 135 6.58 -4.81 8.08
C GLY A 135 6.01 -4.19 6.81
N PHE A 136 4.82 -3.58 6.87
CA PHE A 136 4.22 -2.84 5.75
C PHE A 136 5.09 -1.65 5.31
N TYR A 137 5.79 -1.02 6.25
CA TYR A 137 6.64 0.16 6.02
C TYR A 137 8.12 -0.16 5.81
N ARG A 138 8.48 -1.45 5.69
CA ARG A 138 9.88 -1.90 5.59
C ARG A 138 10.69 -1.16 4.51
N ARG A 139 10.05 -0.76 3.40
CA ARG A 139 10.71 -0.09 2.26
C ARG A 139 11.21 1.32 2.58
N PHE A 140 10.54 2.01 3.51
CA PHE A 140 10.89 3.36 3.95
C PHE A 140 12.00 3.35 5.01
N ILE A 141 12.31 2.17 5.57
CA ILE A 141 13.24 2.01 6.69
C ILE A 141 14.52 1.34 6.20
N LYS A 142 15.57 2.15 6.02
CA LYS A 142 16.90 1.63 5.66
C LYS A 142 17.36 0.59 6.71
N ASN A 143 17.82 -0.57 6.22
CA ASN A 143 18.25 -1.70 7.04
C ASN A 143 17.15 -2.30 7.96
N PHE A 144 15.87 -2.18 7.59
CA PHE A 144 14.74 -2.70 8.38
C PHE A 144 14.99 -4.10 8.95
N SER A 145 15.39 -5.06 8.12
CA SER A 145 15.62 -6.45 8.54
C SER A 145 16.67 -6.58 9.64
N LYS A 146 17.71 -5.74 9.66
CA LYS A 146 18.73 -5.75 10.71
C LYS A 146 18.18 -5.20 12.03
N ILE A 147 17.35 -4.17 11.95
CA ILE A 147 16.74 -3.52 13.12
C ILE A 147 15.67 -4.42 13.72
N ALA A 148 14.82 -5.02 12.89
CA ALA A 148 13.72 -5.89 13.30
C ALA A 148 14.18 -7.29 13.77
N LEU A 149 15.43 -7.69 13.50
CA LEU A 149 15.94 -9.03 13.80
C LEU A 149 15.70 -9.51 15.24
N PRO A 150 15.92 -8.69 16.30
CA PRO A 150 15.63 -9.11 17.67
C PRO A 150 14.15 -9.44 17.88
N LEU A 151 13.24 -8.65 17.29
CA LEU A 151 11.80 -8.87 17.37
C LEU A 151 11.37 -10.11 16.57
N SER A 152 11.96 -10.33 15.39
CA SER A 152 11.69 -11.52 14.57
C SER A 152 12.11 -12.81 15.27
N LYS A 153 13.19 -12.79 16.08
CA LYS A 153 13.63 -13.96 16.87
C LYS A 153 12.61 -14.36 17.94
N LEU A 154 11.92 -13.39 18.55
CA LEU A 154 10.86 -13.66 19.54
C LEU A 154 9.63 -14.36 18.95
N LEU A 155 9.47 -14.34 17.62
CA LEU A 155 8.34 -14.94 16.91
C LEU A 155 8.66 -16.32 16.32
N GLN A 156 9.90 -16.81 16.50
CA GLN A 156 10.30 -18.14 16.04
C GLN A 156 9.69 -19.24 16.91
N LYS A 157 9.47 -20.42 16.32
CA LYS A 157 9.04 -21.60 17.08
C LYS A 157 10.15 -22.03 18.04
N ASP A 158 9.76 -22.52 19.21
CA ASP A 158 10.64 -23.12 20.22
C ASP A 158 11.70 -22.17 20.82
N MET A 159 11.44 -20.86 20.78
CA MET A 159 12.27 -19.84 21.43
C MET A 159 11.57 -19.31 22.69
N ASP A 160 12.32 -19.20 23.78
CA ASP A 160 11.84 -18.54 25.00
C ASP A 160 11.55 -17.06 24.70
N PHE A 161 10.35 -16.62 25.08
CA PHE A 161 9.98 -15.23 24.90
C PHE A 161 10.65 -14.36 25.97
N VAL A 162 11.78 -13.74 25.60
CA VAL A 162 12.53 -12.82 26.47
C VAL A 162 12.63 -11.46 25.78
N PHE A 163 11.78 -10.52 26.19
CA PHE A 163 11.80 -9.16 25.67
C PHE A 163 12.95 -8.35 26.30
N ASP A 164 14.16 -8.57 25.80
CA ASP A 164 15.40 -8.03 26.33
C ASP A 164 15.69 -6.58 25.88
N LYS A 165 16.84 -6.05 26.31
CA LYS A 165 17.29 -4.69 25.94
C LYS A 165 17.45 -4.52 24.42
N ALA A 166 17.83 -5.57 23.69
CA ALA A 166 17.94 -5.51 22.23
C ALA A 166 16.57 -5.37 21.57
N CYS A 167 15.55 -6.07 22.08
CA CYS A 167 14.17 -5.95 21.63
C CYS A 167 13.59 -4.56 21.91
N VAL A 168 13.85 -4.02 23.10
CA VAL A 168 13.50 -2.63 23.45
C VAL A 168 14.12 -1.64 22.47
N LYS A 169 15.43 -1.77 22.22
CA LYS A 169 16.15 -0.87 21.31
C LYS A 169 15.60 -0.96 19.88
N ALA A 170 15.34 -2.17 19.40
CA ALA A 170 14.75 -2.41 18.09
C ALA A 170 13.35 -1.76 17.96
N PHE A 171 12.52 -1.92 18.99
CA PHE A 171 11.16 -1.35 19.03
C PHE A 171 11.18 0.19 18.95
N GLU A 172 11.96 0.84 19.80
CA GLU A 172 12.06 2.31 19.82
C GLU A 172 12.70 2.85 18.53
N GLU A 173 13.73 2.19 18.01
CA GLU A 173 14.37 2.58 16.75
C GLU A 173 13.39 2.50 15.57
N LEU A 174 12.56 1.45 15.51
CA LEU A 174 11.54 1.33 14.47
C LEU A 174 10.49 2.43 14.59
N LYS A 175 10.03 2.75 15.81
CA LYS A 175 9.07 3.85 16.02
C LYS A 175 9.67 5.20 15.62
N ALA A 176 10.91 5.48 16.00
CA ALA A 176 11.61 6.71 15.61
C ALA A 176 11.71 6.83 14.08
N ARG A 177 12.12 5.75 13.39
CA ARG A 177 12.23 5.77 11.92
C ARG A 177 10.89 5.91 11.21
N LEU A 178 9.82 5.34 11.76
CA LEU A 178 8.46 5.52 11.23
C LEU A 178 8.02 6.99 11.34
N THR A 179 8.31 7.66 12.44
CA THR A 179 7.97 9.09 12.62
C THR A 179 8.80 10.03 11.74
N SER A 180 9.95 9.57 11.23
CA SER A 180 10.84 10.33 10.35
C SER A 180 10.89 9.75 8.93
N ILE A 181 9.81 9.09 8.47
CA ILE A 181 9.79 8.46 7.14
C ILE A 181 10.05 9.52 6.05
N PRO A 182 11.06 9.31 5.18
CA PRO A 182 11.27 10.14 4.01
C PRO A 182 10.30 9.75 2.87
N ILE A 183 10.11 10.67 1.93
CA ILE A 183 9.46 10.37 0.65
C ILE A 183 10.31 9.35 -0.10
N LEU A 184 9.70 8.28 -0.61
CA LEU A 184 10.39 7.29 -1.42
C LEU A 184 10.28 7.67 -2.90
N GLN A 185 11.43 7.90 -3.52
CA GLN A 185 11.56 8.24 -4.94
C GLN A 185 12.10 7.05 -5.72
N GLU A 186 11.76 6.96 -7.00
CA GLU A 186 12.41 6.02 -7.91
C GLU A 186 13.91 6.35 -8.06
N PRO A 187 14.77 5.35 -8.31
CA PRO A 187 16.16 5.61 -8.63
C PRO A 187 16.26 6.50 -9.88
N ASN A 188 17.00 7.61 -9.79
CA ASN A 188 17.35 8.46 -10.93
C ASN A 188 18.14 7.70 -12.00
#